data_AF-A0A9E2YN22-F1
#
_entry.id   AF-A0A9E2YN22-F1
#
_cell.length_a   1.000
_cell.length_b   1.000
_cell.length_c   1.000
_cell.angle_alpha   90.00
_cell.angle_beta   90.00
_cell.angle_gamma   90.00
#
_symmetry.space_group_name_H-M   'P 1'
#
loop_
_entity.id
_entity.type
_entity.pdbx_description
1 polymer ?
#
loop_
_entity_poly.entity_id
_entity_poly.type
_entity_poly.pdbx_seq_one_letter_code
_entity_poly.pdbx_strand_id
1 'polypeptide(L)'
;MRHLGAKALGRALGLRPASTDYTVDRVLVPMRDGVHLVADHYAPTTSTPLGTLLVRGPYGRGFPFSLVYAQLYAARGYHVVFQSVRGTFGSGGEFEPMVNEAADGVDTVAWLREQPWFTGRFATIGLSYLGYTQWALLADPPPELAAAVITVGPHDFNAAVWSTGAFTNDFLGWSDMVARQEDPVRIRSGVRQLLAPRKVERAAAGLPFGESARALLGTGAPWFEAWVEHPGEDDPFWERLRYGAALDRVQAPVLLIGGWQDIFAQQTLQQYAHLRGRGTDVALTVGPWTHTQLLSKGLAIAMHDTLDWLDTHLGGADPKRPNRVHVCVTGQGWHNVADWPPATTERSLYLRPGGYLDEIPPADLTKVTPATVRYDPADPTPTTGGPLLTTNGGYRDDSRLALRDDVLAFTSATLTHDLCAYGSPVVELAHSSDNPNVDLFVRVSEVDAKGRSRNVTDGYKRLNSAQKSRKP
;
A
#
# COMPACT_ATOMS: atom_id res chain seq x y z
N MET A 1 -16.07 31.97 -0.10
CA MET A 1 -15.72 31.16 1.10
C MET A 1 -14.98 29.84 0.80
N ARG A 2 -14.75 29.44 -0.47
CA ARG A 2 -14.32 28.06 -0.81
C ARG A 2 -12.83 27.72 -0.62
N HIS A 3 -11.97 28.67 -0.25
CA HIS A 3 -10.50 28.46 -0.20
C HIS A 3 -9.91 28.37 1.23
N LEU A 4 -10.74 28.51 2.28
CA LEU A 4 -10.27 28.52 3.67
C LEU A 4 -9.72 27.14 4.10
N GLY A 5 -10.33 26.05 3.64
CA GLY A 5 -9.92 24.68 4.00
C GLY A 5 -8.50 24.33 3.56
N ALA A 6 -8.16 24.56 2.28
CA ALA A 6 -6.82 24.30 1.75
C ALA A 6 -5.75 25.22 2.36
N LYS A 7 -6.08 26.51 2.59
CA LYS A 7 -5.17 27.46 3.24
C LYS A 7 -4.92 27.07 4.71
N ALA A 8 -5.96 26.69 5.45
CA ALA A 8 -5.84 26.26 6.85
C ALA A 8 -5.08 24.94 6.98
N LEU A 9 -5.45 23.91 6.20
CA LEU A 9 -4.75 22.63 6.22
C LEU A 9 -3.29 22.77 5.77
N GLY A 10 -3.02 23.55 4.71
CA GLY A 10 -1.67 23.81 4.25
C GLY A 10 -0.77 24.42 5.34
N ARG A 11 -1.30 25.38 6.12
CA ARG A 11 -0.59 25.95 7.28
C ARG A 11 -0.38 24.91 8.39
N ALA A 12 -1.41 24.12 8.71
CA ALA A 12 -1.31 23.07 9.74
C ALA A 12 -0.28 21.99 9.39
N LEU A 13 -0.11 21.70 8.09
CA LEU A 13 0.90 20.76 7.57
C LEU A 13 2.28 21.42 7.33
N GLY A 14 2.43 22.72 7.62
CA GLY A 14 3.68 23.46 7.39
C GLY A 14 4.07 23.63 5.92
N LEU A 15 3.14 23.43 4.98
CA LEU A 15 3.39 23.56 3.55
C LEU A 15 3.62 25.04 3.18
N ARG A 16 4.34 25.28 2.08
CA ARG A 16 4.47 26.63 1.50
C ARG A 16 3.07 27.26 1.31
N PRO A 17 2.90 28.58 1.53
CA PRO A 17 1.61 29.24 1.38
C PRO A 17 1.00 29.03 0.00
N ALA A 18 -0.33 29.11 -0.09
CA ALA A 18 -1.02 29.16 -1.37
C ALA A 18 -0.49 30.36 -2.20
N SER A 19 -0.15 30.11 -3.46
CA SER A 19 0.36 31.13 -4.40
C SER A 19 -0.74 31.70 -5.31
N THR A 20 -1.88 31.01 -5.42
CA THR A 20 -3.02 31.44 -6.24
C THR A 20 -4.35 30.91 -5.69
N ASP A 21 -5.46 31.49 -6.13
CA ASP A 21 -6.78 30.88 -6.00
C ASP A 21 -7.04 29.93 -7.20
N TYR A 22 -8.20 29.28 -7.27
CA TYR A 22 -8.52 28.36 -8.36
C TYR A 22 -10.02 28.26 -8.60
N THR A 23 -10.43 27.90 -9.83
CA THR A 23 -11.80 27.49 -10.16
C THR A 23 -11.94 25.98 -10.13
N VAL A 24 -13.17 25.49 -10.03
CA VAL A 24 -13.47 24.05 -10.08
C VAL A 24 -14.60 23.84 -11.07
N ASP A 25 -14.29 23.15 -12.15
CA ASP A 25 -15.23 22.87 -13.23
C ASP A 25 -15.37 21.36 -13.39
N ARG A 26 -16.62 20.88 -13.51
CA ARG A 26 -16.86 19.47 -13.80
C ARG A 26 -16.65 19.22 -15.28
N VAL A 27 -15.86 18.20 -15.61
CA VAL A 27 -15.57 17.79 -16.98
C VAL A 27 -15.94 16.33 -17.20
N LEU A 28 -16.31 16.02 -18.44
CA LEU A 28 -16.59 14.67 -18.89
C LEU A 28 -15.47 14.22 -19.82
N VAL A 29 -14.86 13.09 -19.49
CA VAL A 29 -13.74 12.53 -20.24
C VAL A 29 -14.28 11.34 -21.03
N PRO A 30 -14.41 11.43 -22.37
CA PRO A 30 -14.89 10.33 -23.19
C PRO A 30 -13.83 9.24 -23.28
N MET A 31 -14.23 8.00 -22.99
CA MET A 31 -13.42 6.80 -23.19
C MET A 31 -13.64 6.26 -24.61
N ARG A 32 -12.75 5.39 -25.08
CA ARG A 32 -12.79 4.77 -26.41
C ARG A 32 -14.08 4.00 -26.72
N ASP A 33 -14.76 3.52 -25.67
CA ASP A 33 -16.00 2.76 -25.75
C ASP A 33 -17.26 3.63 -25.61
N GLY A 34 -17.11 4.96 -25.60
CA GLY A 34 -18.20 5.93 -25.50
C GLY A 34 -18.71 6.20 -24.08
N VAL A 35 -18.20 5.47 -23.08
CA VAL A 35 -18.46 5.80 -21.67
C VAL A 35 -17.78 7.13 -21.33
N HIS A 36 -18.44 7.95 -20.52
CA HIS A 36 -17.86 9.18 -20.00
C HIS A 36 -17.47 8.98 -18.54
N LEU A 37 -16.19 9.21 -18.23
CA LEU A 37 -15.74 9.32 -16.85
C LEU A 37 -15.89 10.76 -16.39
N VAL A 38 -16.39 10.95 -15.18
CA VAL A 38 -16.56 12.28 -14.60
C VAL A 38 -15.30 12.67 -13.84
N ALA A 39 -14.79 13.87 -14.11
CA ALA A 39 -13.71 14.49 -13.37
C ALA A 39 -14.09 15.90 -12.91
N ASP A 40 -13.42 16.37 -11.86
CA ASP A 40 -13.43 17.76 -11.45
C ASP A 40 -12.04 18.34 -11.79
N HIS A 41 -12.02 19.40 -12.60
CA HIS A 41 -10.84 20.15 -12.99
C HIS A 41 -10.67 21.34 -12.05
N TYR A 42 -9.58 21.34 -11.30
CA TYR A 42 -9.18 22.44 -10.43
C TYR A 42 -8.17 23.28 -11.20
N ALA A 43 -8.61 24.44 -11.70
CA ALA A 43 -7.80 25.31 -12.53
C ALA A 43 -7.23 26.48 -11.71
N PRO A 44 -5.89 26.59 -11.54
CA PRO A 44 -5.29 27.69 -10.81
C PRO A 44 -5.50 29.01 -11.55
N THR A 45 -5.79 30.08 -10.81
CA THR A 45 -5.99 31.42 -11.36
C THR A 45 -4.63 32.10 -11.57
N THR A 46 -3.86 31.61 -12.53
CA THR A 46 -2.52 32.10 -12.86
C THR A 46 -2.25 32.01 -14.36
N SER A 47 -1.45 32.92 -14.90
CA SER A 47 -0.98 32.86 -16.29
C SER A 47 0.22 31.92 -16.48
N THR A 48 0.85 31.49 -15.39
CA THR A 48 2.04 30.62 -15.39
C THR A 48 1.81 29.40 -14.50
N PRO A 49 0.98 28.44 -14.91
CA PRO A 49 0.77 27.21 -14.15
C PRO A 49 2.07 26.39 -14.07
N LEU A 50 2.30 25.72 -12.94
CA LEU A 50 3.48 24.88 -12.71
C LEU A 50 3.40 23.54 -13.45
N GLY A 51 2.19 23.12 -13.83
CA GLY A 51 1.98 21.88 -14.57
C GLY A 51 0.57 21.33 -14.40
N THR A 52 0.33 20.15 -14.97
CA THR A 52 -0.92 19.40 -14.86
C THR A 52 -0.75 18.16 -13.99
N LEU A 53 -1.67 17.90 -13.07
CA LEU A 53 -1.72 16.70 -12.23
C LEU A 53 -2.93 15.86 -12.59
N LEU A 54 -2.72 14.54 -12.73
CA LEU A 54 -3.79 13.56 -12.91
C LEU A 54 -3.92 12.70 -11.66
N VAL A 55 -5.14 12.62 -11.13
CA VAL A 55 -5.51 11.79 -9.98
C VAL A 55 -6.72 10.96 -10.36
N ARG A 56 -6.62 9.63 -10.25
CA ARG A 56 -7.70 8.70 -10.61
C ARG A 56 -7.97 7.74 -9.46
N GLY A 57 -9.22 7.66 -9.01
CA GLY A 57 -9.58 6.71 -7.95
C GLY A 57 -11.07 6.49 -7.75
N PRO A 58 -11.46 5.45 -6.97
CA PRO A 58 -12.84 5.02 -6.84
C PRO A 58 -13.54 5.61 -5.62
N TYR A 59 -12.93 6.55 -4.89
CA TYR A 59 -13.44 7.06 -3.59
C TYR A 59 -14.20 8.39 -3.72
N GLY A 60 -14.54 8.77 -4.95
CA GLY A 60 -15.18 10.03 -5.28
C GLY A 60 -14.24 11.23 -5.33
N ARG A 61 -14.77 12.34 -5.84
CA ARG A 61 -14.03 13.59 -6.09
C ARG A 61 -14.33 14.69 -5.06
N GLY A 62 -15.06 14.32 -4.01
CA GLY A 62 -15.48 15.23 -2.94
C GLY A 62 -14.50 15.30 -1.78
N PHE A 63 -14.86 16.06 -0.74
CA PHE A 63 -14.17 16.03 0.54
C PHE A 63 -14.29 14.63 1.18
N PRO A 64 -13.23 14.09 1.84
CA PRO A 64 -11.95 14.73 2.12
C PRO A 64 -10.88 14.60 1.03
N PHE A 65 -11.04 13.68 0.07
CA PHE A 65 -10.01 13.40 -0.94
C PHE A 65 -9.68 14.61 -1.82
N SER A 66 -10.65 15.44 -2.18
CA SER A 66 -10.39 16.64 -2.97
C SER A 66 -9.52 17.65 -2.25
N LEU A 67 -9.61 17.74 -0.92
CA LEU A 67 -8.75 18.62 -0.15
C LEU A 67 -7.29 18.18 -0.28
N VAL A 68 -7.02 16.88 -0.11
CA VAL A 68 -5.67 16.31 -0.13
C VAL A 68 -5.09 16.28 -1.55
N TYR A 69 -5.83 15.79 -2.53
CA TYR A 69 -5.31 15.48 -3.87
C TYR A 69 -5.63 16.50 -4.95
N ALA A 70 -6.40 17.55 -4.65
CA ALA A 70 -6.72 18.59 -5.63
C ALA A 70 -6.50 20.00 -5.10
N GLN A 71 -7.25 20.42 -4.08
CA GLN A 71 -7.28 21.79 -3.61
C GLN A 71 -5.90 22.29 -3.13
N LEU A 72 -5.13 21.45 -2.43
CA LEU A 72 -3.79 21.82 -1.96
C LEU A 72 -2.82 22.09 -3.12
N TYR A 73 -2.92 21.35 -4.21
CA TYR A 73 -2.04 21.54 -5.37
C TYR A 73 -2.53 22.68 -6.27
N ALA A 74 -3.83 22.78 -6.50
CA ALA A 74 -4.43 23.88 -7.27
C ALA A 74 -4.14 25.25 -6.64
N ALA A 75 -4.24 25.37 -5.32
CA ALA A 75 -3.87 26.58 -4.58
C ALA A 75 -2.36 26.94 -4.69
N ARG A 76 -1.54 26.04 -5.25
CA ARG A 76 -0.10 26.20 -5.46
C ARG A 76 0.29 26.29 -6.94
N GLY A 77 -0.69 26.45 -7.84
CA GLY A 77 -0.44 26.73 -9.25
C GLY A 77 -0.46 25.52 -10.18
N TYR A 78 -0.93 24.36 -9.72
CA TYR A 78 -1.08 23.17 -10.57
C TYR A 78 -2.52 23.06 -11.10
N HIS A 79 -2.69 22.80 -12.40
CA HIS A 79 -3.96 22.23 -12.87
C HIS A 79 -4.10 20.84 -12.25
N VAL A 80 -5.27 20.50 -11.72
CA VAL A 80 -5.54 19.14 -11.23
C VAL A 80 -6.80 18.58 -11.86
N VAL A 81 -6.68 17.42 -12.50
CA VAL A 81 -7.83 16.62 -12.93
C VAL A 81 -7.99 15.48 -11.94
N PHE A 82 -9.02 15.58 -11.10
CA PHE A 82 -9.38 14.52 -10.18
C PHE A 82 -10.57 13.75 -10.75
N GLN A 83 -10.33 12.54 -11.21
CA GLN A 83 -11.30 11.72 -11.94
C GLN A 83 -11.78 10.55 -11.08
N SER A 84 -13.08 10.25 -11.14
CA SER A 84 -13.57 8.96 -10.66
C SER A 84 -13.48 7.92 -11.73
N VAL A 85 -12.94 6.77 -11.35
CA VAL A 85 -12.82 5.62 -12.25
C VAL A 85 -14.20 5.10 -12.64
N ARG A 86 -14.22 4.28 -13.69
CA ARG A 86 -15.43 3.70 -14.29
C ARG A 86 -16.40 3.13 -13.26
N GLY A 87 -17.69 3.41 -13.47
CA GLY A 87 -18.78 2.95 -12.62
C GLY A 87 -18.84 3.55 -11.22
N THR A 88 -18.10 4.63 -10.94
CA THR A 88 -18.08 5.27 -9.62
C THR A 88 -18.39 6.77 -9.67
N PHE A 89 -19.16 7.26 -8.69
CA PHE A 89 -19.43 8.68 -8.44
C PHE A 89 -19.86 9.47 -9.69
N GLY A 90 -20.78 8.87 -10.46
CA GLY A 90 -21.36 9.44 -11.68
C GLY A 90 -20.58 9.16 -12.97
N SER A 91 -19.39 8.55 -12.90
CA SER A 91 -18.75 7.98 -14.09
C SER A 91 -19.58 6.82 -14.63
N GLY A 92 -19.76 6.74 -15.95
CA GLY A 92 -20.50 5.66 -16.57
C GLY A 92 -19.75 4.31 -16.53
N GLY A 93 -20.39 3.28 -17.08
CA GLY A 93 -19.87 1.90 -17.07
C GLY A 93 -20.08 1.19 -15.74
N GLU A 94 -19.51 -0.01 -15.63
CA GLU A 94 -19.59 -0.84 -14.42
C GLU A 94 -18.26 -0.80 -13.66
N PHE A 95 -18.34 -0.75 -12.33
CA PHE A 95 -17.16 -0.76 -11.49
C PHE A 95 -16.68 -2.18 -11.25
N GLU A 96 -15.53 -2.50 -11.87
CA GLU A 96 -14.73 -3.67 -11.56
C GLU A 96 -13.35 -3.18 -11.11
N PRO A 97 -12.98 -3.36 -9.82
CA PRO A 97 -11.73 -2.84 -9.29
C PRO A 97 -10.52 -3.27 -10.13
N MET A 98 -9.61 -2.33 -10.37
CA MET A 98 -8.28 -2.57 -10.96
C MET A 98 -8.25 -2.99 -12.44
N VAL A 99 -9.39 -3.30 -13.04
CA VAL A 99 -9.48 -3.89 -14.39
C VAL A 99 -9.36 -2.87 -15.51
N ASN A 100 -10.13 -1.79 -15.44
CA ASN A 100 -10.23 -0.83 -16.55
C ASN A 100 -9.14 0.26 -16.50
N GLU A 101 -8.26 0.22 -15.50
CA GLU A 101 -7.42 1.35 -15.13
C GLU A 101 -6.38 1.72 -16.20
N ALA A 102 -5.81 0.73 -16.89
CA ALA A 102 -4.84 0.98 -17.95
C ALA A 102 -5.50 1.64 -19.17
N ALA A 103 -6.59 1.06 -19.69
CA ALA A 103 -7.28 1.57 -20.88
C ALA A 103 -7.87 2.96 -20.64
N ASP A 104 -8.60 3.14 -19.53
CA ASP A 104 -9.23 4.41 -19.19
C ASP A 104 -8.17 5.48 -18.85
N GLY A 105 -7.00 5.06 -18.33
CA GLY A 105 -5.86 5.95 -18.09
C GLY A 105 -5.30 6.53 -19.38
N VAL A 106 -5.07 5.69 -20.40
CA VAL A 106 -4.61 6.10 -21.73
C VAL A 106 -5.58 7.07 -22.38
N ASP A 107 -6.88 6.77 -22.34
CA ASP A 107 -7.91 7.63 -22.93
C ASP A 107 -8.01 8.98 -22.21
N THR A 108 -7.86 8.97 -20.88
CA THR A 108 -7.81 10.20 -20.08
C THR A 108 -6.62 11.08 -20.46
N VAL A 109 -5.44 10.49 -20.70
CA VAL A 109 -4.26 11.24 -21.14
C VAL A 109 -4.43 11.76 -22.57
N ALA A 110 -5.04 10.98 -23.47
CA ALA A 110 -5.38 11.47 -24.80
C ALA A 110 -6.30 12.69 -24.74
N TRP A 111 -7.36 12.63 -23.93
CA TRP A 111 -8.24 13.77 -23.70
C TRP A 111 -7.52 14.97 -23.06
N LEU A 112 -6.59 14.75 -22.12
CA LEU A 112 -5.80 15.83 -21.52
C LEU A 112 -5.03 16.63 -22.57
N ARG A 113 -4.45 15.98 -23.59
CA ARG A 113 -3.68 16.64 -24.66
C ARG A 113 -4.51 17.63 -25.47
N GLU A 114 -5.83 17.43 -25.55
CA GLU A 114 -6.74 18.27 -26.33
C GLU A 114 -7.18 19.52 -25.56
N GLN A 115 -6.88 19.61 -24.26
CA GLN A 115 -7.36 20.70 -23.43
C GLN A 115 -6.51 21.96 -23.62
N PRO A 116 -7.12 23.16 -23.78
CA PRO A 116 -6.37 24.39 -24.04
C PRO A 116 -5.51 24.85 -22.86
N TRP A 117 -5.78 24.33 -21.67
CA TRP A 117 -5.04 24.60 -20.43
C TRP A 117 -4.00 23.51 -20.11
N PHE A 118 -3.89 22.48 -20.94
CA PHE A 118 -2.88 21.45 -20.76
C PHE A 118 -1.48 22.05 -20.92
N THR A 119 -0.63 21.82 -19.94
CA THR A 119 0.70 22.45 -19.88
C THR A 119 1.75 21.76 -20.77
N GLY A 120 1.33 20.79 -21.59
CA GLY A 120 2.20 19.98 -22.44
C GLY A 120 2.87 18.81 -21.71
N ARG A 121 2.91 18.83 -20.38
CA ARG A 121 3.43 17.76 -19.51
C ARG A 121 2.52 17.55 -18.31
N PHE A 122 2.54 16.37 -17.72
CA PHE A 122 1.79 16.11 -16.49
C PHE A 122 2.51 15.19 -15.53
N ALA A 123 2.06 15.19 -14.28
CA ALA A 123 2.46 14.20 -13.29
C ALA A 123 1.24 13.47 -12.71
N THR A 124 1.46 12.29 -12.15
CA THR A 124 0.44 11.54 -11.43
C THR A 124 0.73 11.53 -9.93
N ILE A 125 -0.32 11.60 -9.12
CA ILE A 125 -0.19 11.50 -7.65
C ILE A 125 -1.33 10.66 -7.07
N GLY A 126 -1.09 9.98 -5.95
CA GLY A 126 -2.16 9.25 -5.28
C GLY A 126 -1.69 8.15 -4.34
N LEU A 127 -2.54 7.83 -3.37
CA LEU A 127 -2.34 6.69 -2.48
C LEU A 127 -3.13 5.43 -2.86
N SER A 128 -2.61 4.27 -2.48
CA SER A 128 -3.36 3.00 -2.49
C SER A 128 -3.90 2.69 -3.89
N TYR A 129 -5.21 2.58 -4.06
CA TYR A 129 -5.85 2.47 -5.37
C TYR A 129 -5.43 3.61 -6.33
N LEU A 130 -5.33 4.86 -5.87
CA LEU A 130 -4.86 5.98 -6.70
C LEU A 130 -3.37 5.84 -7.06
N GLY A 131 -2.61 5.03 -6.31
CA GLY A 131 -1.26 4.62 -6.68
C GLY A 131 -1.26 3.48 -7.71
N TYR A 132 -2.15 2.49 -7.55
CA TYR A 132 -2.35 1.41 -8.51
C TYR A 132 -2.74 1.93 -9.91
N THR A 133 -3.63 2.94 -10.00
CA THR A 133 -4.00 3.53 -11.30
C THR A 133 -2.81 4.17 -12.03
N GLN A 134 -1.77 4.58 -11.29
CA GLN A 134 -0.53 5.07 -11.89
C GLN A 134 0.26 3.92 -12.48
N TRP A 135 0.44 2.81 -11.77
CA TRP A 135 1.10 1.62 -12.32
C TRP A 135 0.38 1.07 -13.55
N ALA A 136 -0.96 1.09 -13.54
CA ALA A 136 -1.77 0.71 -14.70
C ALA A 136 -1.48 1.59 -15.93
N LEU A 137 -1.42 2.92 -15.74
CA LEU A 137 -1.04 3.85 -16.81
C LEU A 137 0.42 3.65 -17.26
N LEU A 138 1.32 3.40 -16.31
CA LEU A 138 2.75 3.21 -16.55
C LEU A 138 3.10 1.88 -17.23
N ALA A 139 2.14 0.98 -17.41
CA ALA A 139 2.35 -0.19 -18.27
C ALA A 139 2.59 0.22 -19.74
N ASP A 140 2.09 1.38 -20.16
CA ASP A 140 2.42 2.05 -21.41
C ASP A 140 2.66 3.56 -21.14
N PRO A 141 3.86 3.92 -20.62
CA PRO A 141 4.12 5.26 -20.11
C PRO A 141 3.91 6.34 -21.17
N PRO A 142 3.03 7.34 -20.94
CA PRO A 142 2.85 8.43 -21.87
C PRO A 142 4.12 9.29 -21.99
N PRO A 143 4.50 9.75 -23.20
CA PRO A 143 5.72 10.55 -23.39
C PRO A 143 5.68 11.91 -22.68
N GLU A 144 4.49 12.44 -22.39
CA GLU A 144 4.31 13.72 -21.67
C GLU A 144 4.42 13.57 -20.14
N LEU A 145 4.55 12.35 -19.62
CA LEU A 145 4.65 12.11 -18.19
C LEU A 145 6.00 12.64 -17.66
N ALA A 146 5.92 13.66 -16.80
CA ALA A 146 7.05 14.30 -16.18
C ALA A 146 7.50 13.64 -14.88
N ALA A 147 6.57 13.08 -14.10
CA ALA A 147 6.84 12.42 -12.83
C ALA A 147 5.64 11.59 -12.35
N ALA A 148 5.89 10.61 -11.49
CA ALA A 148 4.87 9.90 -10.74
C ALA A 148 5.17 9.95 -9.23
N VAL A 149 4.13 10.12 -8.41
CA VAL A 149 4.21 10.04 -6.94
C VAL A 149 3.22 8.99 -6.46
N ILE A 150 3.76 7.83 -6.10
CA ILE A 150 3.01 6.63 -5.80
C ILE A 150 3.13 6.34 -4.31
N THR A 151 2.03 6.53 -3.59
CA THR A 151 1.97 6.34 -2.14
C THR A 151 1.29 5.00 -1.85
N VAL A 152 2.00 4.00 -1.31
CA VAL A 152 1.46 2.66 -0.99
C VAL A 152 0.58 2.07 -2.09
N GLY A 153 0.98 2.24 -3.34
CA GLY A 153 0.27 1.73 -4.51
C GLY A 153 0.87 0.39 -4.96
N PRO A 154 0.13 -0.73 -4.89
CA PRO A 154 0.61 -2.01 -5.42
C PRO A 154 0.69 -1.94 -6.95
N HIS A 155 1.62 -2.70 -7.53
CA HIS A 155 1.72 -2.89 -8.98
C HIS A 155 1.23 -4.29 -9.39
N ASP A 156 1.16 -5.23 -8.45
CA ASP A 156 0.63 -6.57 -8.66
C ASP A 156 -0.47 -6.85 -7.62
N PHE A 157 -1.72 -6.92 -8.07
CA PHE A 157 -2.83 -7.16 -7.15
C PHE A 157 -2.99 -8.63 -6.76
N ASN A 158 -2.53 -9.58 -7.58
CA ASN A 158 -2.48 -10.98 -7.16
C ASN A 158 -1.49 -11.15 -5.99
N ALA A 159 -0.31 -10.57 -6.10
CA ALA A 159 0.67 -10.60 -5.02
C ALA A 159 0.11 -9.93 -3.74
N ALA A 160 -0.71 -8.90 -3.89
CA ALA A 160 -1.40 -8.28 -2.76
C ALA A 160 -2.40 -9.22 -2.06
N VAL A 161 -3.03 -10.16 -2.77
CA VAL A 161 -4.05 -11.04 -2.20
C VAL A 161 -3.62 -12.48 -1.90
N TRP A 162 -2.64 -13.01 -2.64
CA TRP A 162 -2.27 -14.43 -2.67
C TRP A 162 -0.77 -14.72 -2.55
N SER A 163 0.13 -13.73 -2.46
CA SER A 163 1.61 -13.96 -2.47
C SER A 163 2.11 -14.91 -1.39
N THR A 164 1.38 -15.03 -0.29
CA THR A 164 1.72 -15.93 0.81
C THR A 164 1.31 -17.39 0.53
N GLY A 165 0.61 -17.66 -0.58
CA GLY A 165 -0.03 -18.93 -0.91
C GLY A 165 -1.38 -19.15 -0.20
N ALA A 166 -1.81 -18.21 0.65
CA ALA A 166 -3.12 -18.18 1.26
C ALA A 166 -3.82 -16.85 0.94
N PHE A 167 -5.16 -16.88 0.88
CA PHE A 167 -5.95 -15.69 0.62
C PHE A 167 -5.89 -14.74 1.80
N THR A 168 -5.57 -13.47 1.55
CA THR A 168 -5.71 -12.42 2.56
C THR A 168 -7.15 -11.91 2.64
N ASN A 169 -7.78 -12.07 3.81
CA ASN A 169 -9.14 -11.58 4.02
C ASN A 169 -9.20 -10.08 4.36
N ASP A 170 -8.07 -9.39 4.44
CA ASP A 170 -7.96 -7.96 4.80
C ASP A 170 -8.75 -7.04 3.85
N PHE A 171 -8.95 -7.44 2.59
CA PHE A 171 -9.75 -6.70 1.62
C PHE A 171 -11.26 -6.87 1.79
N LEU A 172 -11.74 -7.73 2.71
CA LEU A 172 -13.17 -7.91 2.96
C LEU A 172 -13.80 -6.61 3.47
N GLY A 173 -13.13 -5.93 4.41
CA GLY A 173 -13.59 -4.64 4.93
C GLY A 173 -13.57 -3.53 3.86
N TRP A 174 -12.55 -3.52 3.01
CA TRP A 174 -12.47 -2.59 1.88
C TRP A 174 -13.59 -2.86 0.86
N SER A 175 -13.86 -4.12 0.55
CA SER A 175 -14.95 -4.52 -0.37
C SER A 175 -16.31 -4.17 0.21
N ASP A 176 -16.52 -4.36 1.52
CA ASP A 176 -17.74 -3.94 2.21
C ASP A 176 -17.95 -2.43 2.07
N MET A 177 -16.90 -1.64 2.35
CA MET A 177 -16.92 -0.18 2.22
C MET A 177 -17.24 0.26 0.80
N VAL A 178 -16.51 -0.24 -0.20
CA VAL A 178 -16.64 0.17 -1.60
C VAL A 178 -18.01 -0.20 -2.19
N ALA A 179 -18.54 -1.39 -1.86
CA ALA A 179 -19.89 -1.81 -2.25
C ALA A 179 -21.01 -0.86 -1.78
N ARG A 180 -20.71 0.04 -0.84
CA ARG A 180 -21.69 0.86 -0.11
C ARG A 180 -21.36 2.34 -0.12
N GLN A 181 -20.27 2.73 -0.78
CA GLN A 181 -19.72 4.08 -0.67
C GLN A 181 -20.62 5.17 -1.28
N GLU A 182 -21.53 4.79 -2.18
CA GLU A 182 -22.48 5.71 -2.84
C GLU A 182 -23.88 5.67 -2.23
N ASP A 183 -24.04 5.11 -1.02
CA ASP A 183 -25.33 5.09 -0.32
C ASP A 183 -25.83 6.53 -0.06
N PRO A 184 -26.94 6.97 -0.68
CA PRO A 184 -27.41 8.35 -0.57
C PRO A 184 -27.98 8.66 0.82
N VAL A 185 -28.31 7.66 1.63
CA VAL A 185 -28.99 7.82 2.92
C VAL A 185 -27.95 7.94 4.05
N ARG A 186 -27.58 9.17 4.40
CA ARG A 186 -26.51 9.47 5.38
C ARG A 186 -26.68 8.79 6.75
N ILE A 187 -27.90 8.74 7.30
CA ILE A 187 -28.16 8.08 8.59
C ILE A 187 -27.89 6.57 8.49
N ARG A 188 -28.34 5.94 7.40
CA ARG A 188 -28.10 4.52 7.13
C ARG A 188 -26.61 4.24 6.97
N SER A 189 -25.90 5.10 6.23
CA SER A 189 -24.45 5.04 6.07
C SER A 189 -23.73 5.15 7.42
N GLY A 190 -24.11 6.09 8.29
CA GLY A 190 -23.51 6.26 9.62
C GLY A 190 -23.72 5.05 10.55
N VAL A 191 -24.95 4.52 10.63
CA VAL A 191 -25.24 3.30 11.43
C VAL A 191 -24.45 2.10 10.89
N ARG A 192 -24.34 1.99 9.56
CA ARG A 192 -23.61 0.90 8.90
C ARG A 192 -22.12 0.97 9.16
N GLN A 193 -21.50 2.14 9.06
CA GLN A 193 -20.08 2.33 9.39
C GLN A 193 -19.78 1.95 10.84
N LEU A 194 -20.69 2.23 11.77
CA LEU A 194 -20.54 1.84 13.18
C LEU A 194 -20.58 0.32 13.39
N LEU A 195 -21.42 -0.38 12.63
CA LEU A 195 -21.60 -1.84 12.74
C LEU A 195 -20.64 -2.64 11.85
N ALA A 196 -20.05 -2.03 10.83
CA ALA A 196 -19.24 -2.70 9.82
C ALA A 196 -18.07 -3.50 10.40
N PRO A 197 -17.24 -2.97 11.33
CA PRO A 197 -16.11 -3.75 11.87
C PRO A 197 -16.53 -5.10 12.47
N ARG A 198 -17.60 -5.11 13.28
CA ARG A 198 -18.12 -6.33 13.91
C ARG A 198 -18.70 -7.31 12.89
N LYS A 199 -19.34 -6.81 11.83
CA LYS A 199 -19.91 -7.65 10.77
C LYS A 199 -18.82 -8.27 9.91
N VAL A 200 -17.81 -7.47 9.53
CA VAL A 200 -16.64 -7.91 8.78
C VAL A 200 -15.87 -8.96 9.57
N GLU A 201 -15.61 -8.73 10.86
CA GLU A 201 -14.94 -9.70 11.74
C GLU A 201 -15.69 -11.02 11.83
N ARG A 202 -17.01 -10.99 12.01
CA ARG A 202 -17.85 -12.21 12.02
C ARG A 202 -17.82 -12.96 10.69
N ALA A 203 -17.86 -12.24 9.57
CA ALA A 203 -17.80 -12.85 8.25
C ALA A 203 -16.40 -13.44 7.95
N ALA A 204 -15.34 -12.75 8.40
CA ALA A 204 -13.97 -13.22 8.27
C ALA A 204 -13.69 -14.52 9.04
N ALA A 205 -14.41 -14.76 10.14
CA ALA A 205 -14.36 -15.98 10.93
C ALA A 205 -15.35 -17.07 10.47
N GLY A 206 -16.25 -16.77 9.52
CA GLY A 206 -17.26 -17.71 9.07
C GLY A 206 -16.70 -18.78 8.13
N LEU A 207 -17.19 -20.02 8.26
CA LEU A 207 -16.83 -21.14 7.40
C LEU A 207 -18.10 -21.72 6.73
N PRO A 208 -18.08 -22.01 5.41
CA PRO A 208 -17.03 -21.69 4.44
C PRO A 208 -16.82 -20.18 4.24
N PHE A 209 -15.56 -19.72 4.17
CA PHE A 209 -15.23 -18.30 4.12
C PHE A 209 -15.86 -17.57 2.91
N GLY A 210 -15.80 -18.17 1.72
CA GLY A 210 -16.41 -17.60 0.51
C GLY A 210 -17.92 -17.36 0.67
N GLU A 211 -18.65 -18.30 1.26
CA GLU A 211 -20.08 -18.15 1.54
C GLU A 211 -20.36 -17.07 2.58
N SER A 212 -19.54 -17.01 3.64
CA SER A 212 -19.68 -15.99 4.68
C SER A 212 -19.41 -14.57 4.13
N ALA A 213 -18.38 -14.43 3.31
CA ALA A 213 -18.08 -13.19 2.60
C ALA A 213 -19.20 -12.81 1.64
N ARG A 214 -19.73 -13.76 0.85
CA ARG A 214 -20.88 -13.54 -0.06
C ARG A 214 -22.12 -13.09 0.71
N ALA A 215 -22.39 -13.67 1.88
CA ALA A 215 -23.52 -13.25 2.73
C ALA A 215 -23.36 -11.81 3.26
N LEU A 216 -22.14 -11.36 3.53
CA LEU A 216 -21.86 -9.98 3.94
C LEU A 216 -21.98 -9.00 2.76
N LEU A 217 -21.37 -9.35 1.62
CA LEU A 217 -21.20 -8.44 0.48
C LEU A 217 -22.43 -8.39 -0.43
N GLY A 218 -23.22 -9.46 -0.47
CA GLY A 218 -24.33 -9.61 -1.42
C GLY A 218 -23.83 -9.46 -2.85
N THR A 219 -24.59 -8.74 -3.68
CA THR A 219 -24.22 -8.44 -5.07
C THR A 219 -23.36 -7.18 -5.21
N GLY A 220 -22.98 -6.54 -4.11
CA GLY A 220 -22.32 -5.23 -4.14
C GLY A 220 -20.80 -5.28 -4.37
N ALA A 221 -20.17 -6.45 -4.21
CA ALA A 221 -18.74 -6.66 -4.42
C ALA A 221 -18.42 -8.03 -5.03
N PRO A 222 -18.94 -8.35 -6.23
CA PRO A 222 -18.72 -9.66 -6.87
C PRO A 222 -17.22 -9.95 -7.12
N TRP A 223 -16.39 -8.91 -7.25
CA TRP A 223 -14.95 -9.04 -7.42
C TRP A 223 -14.27 -9.79 -6.26
N PHE A 224 -14.80 -9.67 -5.03
CA PHE A 224 -14.15 -10.28 -3.86
C PHE A 224 -14.25 -11.81 -3.92
N GLU A 225 -15.40 -12.32 -4.34
CA GLU A 225 -15.62 -13.74 -4.56
C GLU A 225 -14.73 -14.26 -5.68
N ALA A 226 -14.63 -13.53 -6.81
CA ALA A 226 -13.70 -13.86 -7.87
C ALA A 226 -12.24 -13.93 -7.34
N TRP A 227 -11.81 -12.98 -6.51
CA TRP A 227 -10.46 -13.05 -5.93
C TRP A 227 -10.23 -14.30 -5.08
N VAL A 228 -11.24 -14.77 -4.34
CA VAL A 228 -11.16 -16.02 -3.55
C VAL A 228 -11.13 -17.27 -4.43
N GLU A 229 -11.86 -17.26 -5.55
CA GLU A 229 -12.00 -18.40 -6.46
C GLU A 229 -10.80 -18.61 -7.41
N HIS A 230 -9.89 -17.64 -7.48
CA HIS A 230 -8.70 -17.66 -8.33
C HIS A 230 -7.38 -17.72 -7.51
N PRO A 231 -7.06 -18.84 -6.83
CA PRO A 231 -5.90 -18.98 -5.94
C PRO A 231 -4.55 -19.11 -6.65
N GLY A 232 -4.54 -19.35 -7.96
CA GLY A 232 -3.32 -19.62 -8.72
C GLY A 232 -2.48 -18.35 -8.96
N GLU A 233 -1.19 -18.41 -8.65
CA GLU A 233 -0.24 -17.37 -9.05
C GLU A 233 -0.16 -17.27 -10.59
N ASP A 234 -0.33 -18.36 -11.33
CA ASP A 234 -0.33 -18.38 -12.80
C ASP A 234 -1.73 -18.31 -13.42
N ASP A 235 -2.76 -17.96 -12.64
CA ASP A 235 -4.14 -17.89 -13.15
C ASP A 235 -4.30 -16.67 -14.09
N PRO A 236 -4.75 -16.86 -15.35
CA PRO A 236 -4.94 -15.78 -16.32
C PRO A 236 -5.89 -14.68 -15.84
N PHE A 237 -6.79 -14.96 -14.89
CA PHE A 237 -7.64 -13.95 -14.26
C PHE A 237 -6.86 -12.73 -13.76
N TRP A 238 -5.64 -12.96 -13.24
CA TRP A 238 -4.79 -11.93 -12.65
C TRP A 238 -3.97 -11.12 -13.65
N GLU A 239 -3.84 -11.57 -14.90
CA GLU A 239 -3.00 -10.89 -15.91
C GLU A 239 -3.41 -9.42 -16.09
N ARG A 240 -4.72 -9.14 -16.12
CA ARG A 240 -5.28 -7.79 -16.23
C ARG A 240 -5.18 -6.94 -14.95
N LEU A 241 -4.70 -7.53 -13.85
CA LEU A 241 -4.51 -6.90 -12.53
C LEU A 241 -3.02 -6.77 -12.14
N ARG A 242 -2.12 -7.05 -13.10
CA ARG A 242 -0.67 -7.10 -12.90
C ARG A 242 0.02 -6.13 -13.83
N TYR A 243 0.75 -5.20 -13.23
CA TYR A 243 1.47 -4.14 -13.92
C TYR A 243 2.97 -4.18 -13.62
N GLY A 244 3.55 -5.39 -13.50
CA GLY A 244 5.01 -5.58 -13.38
C GLY A 244 5.77 -4.94 -14.55
N ALA A 245 5.23 -5.03 -15.78
CA ALA A 245 5.82 -4.40 -16.96
C ALA A 245 5.96 -2.88 -16.85
N ALA A 246 5.18 -2.22 -15.97
CA ALA A 246 5.34 -0.79 -15.71
C ALA A 246 6.71 -0.48 -15.09
N LEU A 247 7.23 -1.37 -14.25
CA LEU A 247 8.54 -1.25 -13.63
C LEU A 247 9.67 -1.34 -14.66
N ASP A 248 9.48 -2.13 -15.72
CA ASP A 248 10.43 -2.30 -16.82
C ASP A 248 10.36 -1.18 -17.87
N ARG A 249 9.25 -0.44 -17.93
CA ARG A 249 8.99 0.52 -19.01
C ARG A 249 9.09 1.96 -18.58
N VAL A 250 8.71 2.29 -17.34
CA VAL A 250 8.75 3.68 -16.87
C VAL A 250 10.16 4.25 -16.95
N GLN A 251 10.25 5.45 -17.52
CA GLN A 251 11.46 6.27 -17.62
C GLN A 251 11.33 7.59 -16.85
N ALA A 252 10.09 8.03 -16.60
CA ALA A 252 9.83 9.24 -15.84
C ALA A 252 10.28 9.06 -14.37
N PRO A 253 10.73 10.14 -13.71
CA PRO A 253 11.05 10.14 -12.29
C PRO A 253 9.89 9.62 -11.42
N VAL A 254 10.17 8.69 -10.51
CA VAL A 254 9.19 8.10 -9.58
C VAL A 254 9.55 8.37 -8.12
N LEU A 255 8.64 8.98 -7.36
CA LEU A 255 8.70 9.02 -5.90
C LEU A 255 7.78 7.95 -5.31
N LEU A 256 8.36 7.06 -4.52
CA LEU A 256 7.64 6.03 -3.77
C LEU A 256 7.50 6.46 -2.31
N ILE A 257 6.28 6.46 -1.78
CA ILE A 257 6.01 6.77 -0.37
C ILE A 257 5.33 5.57 0.28
N GLY A 258 5.97 4.97 1.28
CA GLY A 258 5.52 3.76 1.97
C GLY A 258 5.45 3.88 3.48
N GLY A 259 4.96 2.84 4.14
CA GLY A 259 4.99 2.69 5.59
C GLY A 259 5.53 1.30 5.98
N TRP A 260 6.30 1.22 7.06
CA TRP A 260 6.85 -0.07 7.54
C TRP A 260 5.79 -1.08 7.99
N GLN A 261 4.60 -0.60 8.32
CA GLN A 261 3.46 -1.42 8.74
C GLN A 261 2.32 -1.30 7.73
N ASP A 262 2.65 -0.98 6.48
CA ASP A 262 1.72 -0.95 5.37
C ASP A 262 1.63 -2.33 4.70
N ILE A 263 0.43 -2.72 4.28
CA ILE A 263 0.18 -4.00 3.59
C ILE A 263 0.97 -4.14 2.27
N PHE A 264 1.33 -3.02 1.63
CA PHE A 264 2.10 -2.99 0.39
C PHE A 264 3.58 -2.63 0.59
N ALA A 265 4.09 -2.70 1.83
CA ALA A 265 5.49 -2.39 2.13
C ALA A 265 6.45 -3.21 1.27
N GLN A 266 6.21 -4.51 1.12
CA GLN A 266 7.05 -5.38 0.29
C GLN A 266 7.07 -4.94 -1.17
N GLN A 267 5.91 -4.67 -1.76
CA GLN A 267 5.83 -4.20 -3.15
C GLN A 267 6.50 -2.83 -3.32
N THR A 268 6.35 -1.92 -2.35
CA THR A 268 7.01 -0.60 -2.38
C THR A 268 8.53 -0.72 -2.42
N LEU A 269 9.10 -1.63 -1.62
CA LEU A 269 10.56 -1.88 -1.62
C LEU A 269 11.02 -2.59 -2.89
N GLN A 270 10.22 -3.51 -3.42
CA GLN A 270 10.50 -4.18 -4.71
C GLN A 270 10.49 -3.19 -5.87
N GLN A 271 9.50 -2.30 -5.92
CA GLN A 271 9.41 -1.22 -6.90
C GLN A 271 10.66 -0.34 -6.84
N TYR A 272 11.07 0.08 -5.65
CA TYR A 272 12.28 0.89 -5.46
C TYR A 272 13.52 0.16 -5.98
N ALA A 273 13.76 -1.07 -5.51
CA ALA A 273 14.94 -1.85 -5.88
C ALA A 273 15.00 -2.10 -7.40
N HIS A 274 13.87 -2.41 -8.02
CA HIS A 274 13.78 -2.64 -9.46
C HIS A 274 14.09 -1.37 -10.26
N LEU A 275 13.41 -0.26 -9.97
CA LEU A 275 13.64 1.02 -10.66
C LEU A 275 15.07 1.53 -10.46
N ARG A 276 15.58 1.38 -9.22
CA ARG A 276 16.94 1.77 -8.87
C ARG A 276 17.98 0.96 -9.65
N GLY A 277 17.76 -0.35 -9.79
CA GLY A 277 18.59 -1.26 -10.58
C GLY A 277 18.59 -0.95 -12.07
N ARG A 278 17.48 -0.42 -12.60
CA ARG A 278 17.40 0.09 -13.98
C ARG A 278 18.05 1.46 -14.19
N GLY A 279 18.45 2.14 -13.11
CA GLY A 279 18.98 3.50 -13.17
C GLY A 279 17.91 4.57 -13.40
N THR A 280 16.63 4.24 -13.23
CA THR A 280 15.54 5.22 -13.24
C THR A 280 15.72 6.21 -12.09
N ASP A 281 15.37 7.48 -12.30
CA ASP A 281 15.35 8.47 -11.22
C ASP A 281 14.24 8.14 -10.22
N VAL A 282 14.62 7.43 -9.16
CA VAL A 282 13.69 6.96 -8.14
C VAL A 282 14.11 7.44 -6.75
N ALA A 283 13.13 7.93 -6.00
CA ALA A 283 13.26 8.29 -4.59
C ALA A 283 12.28 7.47 -3.73
N LEU A 284 12.64 7.26 -2.47
CA LEU A 284 11.87 6.46 -1.53
C LEU A 284 11.70 7.18 -0.19
N THR A 285 10.46 7.32 0.27
CA THR A 285 10.14 7.77 1.62
C THR A 285 9.40 6.70 2.39
N VAL A 286 9.92 6.23 3.52
CA VAL A 286 9.24 5.22 4.34
C VAL A 286 9.17 5.64 5.80
N GLY A 287 7.96 5.78 6.32
CA GLY A 287 7.71 6.12 7.72
C GLY A 287 7.19 4.95 8.56
N PRO A 288 7.04 5.14 9.88
CA PRO A 288 6.53 4.13 10.80
C PRO A 288 4.99 4.12 10.77
N TRP A 289 4.42 4.01 9.58
CA TRP A 289 2.99 4.17 9.35
C TRP A 289 2.34 2.87 8.91
N THR A 290 1.06 2.73 9.27
CA THR A 290 0.12 1.81 8.63
C THR A 290 -0.52 2.45 7.40
N HIS A 291 -1.26 1.65 6.62
CA HIS A 291 -2.00 2.12 5.44
C HIS A 291 -2.88 3.34 5.72
N THR A 292 -3.64 3.30 6.82
CA THR A 292 -4.55 4.39 7.22
C THR A 292 -3.83 5.57 7.85
N GLN A 293 -2.66 5.35 8.47
CA GLN A 293 -1.87 6.41 9.10
C GLN A 293 -1.19 7.34 8.10
N LEU A 294 -1.02 6.93 6.84
CA LEU A 294 -0.54 7.81 5.77
C LEU A 294 -1.48 8.99 5.49
N LEU A 295 -2.80 8.82 5.70
CA LEU A 295 -3.79 9.90 5.60
C LEU A 295 -3.88 10.79 6.84
N SER A 296 -3.08 10.50 7.88
CA SER A 296 -3.06 11.27 9.13
C SER A 296 -1.63 11.60 9.56
N LYS A 297 -0.95 10.68 10.26
CA LYS A 297 0.41 10.87 10.79
C LYS A 297 1.46 11.07 9.69
N GLY A 298 1.31 10.40 8.55
CA GLY A 298 2.23 10.50 7.41
C GLY A 298 1.92 11.65 6.45
N LEU A 299 0.75 12.29 6.59
CA LEU A 299 0.22 13.22 5.59
C LEU A 299 1.15 14.41 5.36
N ALA A 300 1.67 15.03 6.42
CA ALA A 300 2.54 16.20 6.28
C ALA A 300 3.81 15.87 5.49
N ILE A 301 4.51 14.78 5.85
CA ILE A 301 5.75 14.37 5.19
C ILE A 301 5.48 13.96 3.75
N ALA A 302 4.42 13.16 3.51
CA ALA A 302 4.05 12.76 2.17
C ALA A 302 3.75 13.97 1.26
N MET A 303 3.04 14.99 1.77
CA MET A 303 2.71 16.20 1.01
C MET A 303 3.94 17.09 0.74
N HIS A 304 4.86 17.22 1.70
CA HIS A 304 6.13 17.93 1.48
C HIS A 304 6.96 17.26 0.39
N ASP A 305 7.19 15.96 0.53
CA ASP A 305 7.97 15.19 -0.45
C ASP A 305 7.31 15.19 -1.84
N THR A 306 5.97 15.10 -1.89
CA THR A 306 5.21 15.20 -3.15
C THR A 306 5.41 16.57 -3.79
N LEU A 307 5.24 17.67 -3.05
CA LEU A 307 5.40 19.02 -3.61
C LEU A 307 6.84 19.28 -4.07
N ASP A 308 7.84 18.83 -3.32
CA ASP A 308 9.24 19.00 -3.71
C ASP A 308 9.59 18.18 -4.96
N TRP A 309 9.05 16.97 -5.10
CA TRP A 309 9.20 16.15 -6.31
C TRP A 309 8.54 16.80 -7.52
N LEU A 310 7.30 17.29 -7.37
CA LEU A 310 6.57 17.98 -8.43
C LEU A 310 7.25 19.30 -8.83
N ASP A 311 7.69 20.10 -7.86
CA ASP A 311 8.42 21.35 -8.12
C ASP A 311 9.67 21.08 -8.96
N THR A 312 10.39 19.99 -8.68
CA THR A 312 11.62 19.63 -9.38
C THR A 312 11.35 19.13 -10.79
N HIS A 313 10.52 18.08 -10.93
CA HIS A 313 10.40 17.34 -12.20
C HIS A 313 9.33 17.89 -13.15
N LEU A 314 8.32 18.57 -12.62
CA LEU A 314 7.27 19.21 -13.40
C LEU A 314 7.44 20.74 -13.45
N GLY A 315 7.77 21.36 -12.31
CA GLY A 315 7.97 22.81 -12.19
C GLY A 315 9.37 23.33 -12.60
N GLY A 316 10.37 22.46 -12.73
CA GLY A 316 11.74 22.84 -13.12
C GLY A 316 12.58 23.53 -12.04
N ALA A 317 12.19 23.43 -10.76
CA ALA A 317 12.97 23.94 -9.64
C ALA A 317 14.21 23.07 -9.35
N ASP A 318 15.19 23.63 -8.64
CA ASP A 318 16.33 22.84 -8.16
C ASP A 318 15.87 21.74 -7.17
N PRO A 319 16.46 20.53 -7.25
CA PRO A 319 16.14 19.45 -6.32
C PRO A 319 16.40 19.86 -4.86
N LYS A 320 15.37 19.75 -4.02
CA LYS A 320 15.50 20.05 -2.57
C LYS A 320 15.83 18.82 -1.72
N ARG A 321 15.61 17.62 -2.27
CA ARG A 321 15.78 16.37 -1.54
C ARG A 321 17.28 16.08 -1.36
N PRO A 322 17.80 15.97 -0.12
CA PRO A 322 19.24 15.83 0.11
C PRO A 322 19.78 14.45 -0.30
N ASN A 323 18.95 13.40 -0.20
CA ASN A 323 19.27 12.05 -0.64
C ASN A 323 18.04 11.38 -1.26
N ARG A 324 18.24 10.29 -2.02
CA ARG A 324 17.12 9.57 -2.67
C ARG A 324 16.19 8.92 -1.63
N VAL A 325 16.74 8.44 -0.52
CA VAL A 325 15.97 7.73 0.51
C VAL A 325 15.82 8.58 1.77
N HIS A 326 14.58 8.77 2.21
CA HIS A 326 14.19 9.42 3.46
C HIS A 326 13.39 8.44 4.30
N VAL A 327 13.98 7.91 5.37
CA VAL A 327 13.46 6.73 6.05
C VAL A 327 13.41 6.94 7.55
N CYS A 328 12.32 6.55 8.18
CA CYS A 328 12.18 6.57 9.63
C CYS A 328 12.58 5.22 10.20
N VAL A 329 13.73 5.16 10.84
CA VAL A 329 14.22 3.96 11.52
C VAL A 329 13.53 3.87 12.88
N THR A 330 12.82 2.78 13.13
CA THR A 330 12.14 2.55 14.41
C THR A 330 13.15 2.66 15.56
N GLY A 331 12.88 3.53 16.54
CA GLY A 331 13.78 3.80 17.66
C GLY A 331 14.83 4.87 17.42
N GLN A 332 15.17 5.23 16.17
CA GLN A 332 16.18 6.25 15.85
C GLN A 332 15.63 7.51 15.17
N GLY A 333 14.43 7.45 14.58
CA GLY A 333 13.80 8.59 13.93
C GLY A 333 14.14 8.70 12.44
N TRP A 334 14.05 9.90 11.87
CA TRP A 334 14.20 10.14 10.43
C TRP A 334 15.66 10.28 10.00
N HIS A 335 16.04 9.55 8.95
CA HIS A 335 17.36 9.57 8.34
C HIS A 335 17.26 9.80 6.83
N ASN A 336 18.22 10.51 6.28
CA ASN A 336 18.43 10.61 4.83
C ASN A 336 19.63 9.73 4.47
N VAL A 337 19.42 8.75 3.60
CA VAL A 337 20.46 7.79 3.18
C VAL A 337 20.54 7.73 1.66
N ALA A 338 21.73 7.44 1.13
CA ALA A 338 21.98 7.49 -0.31
C ALA A 338 21.18 6.43 -1.09
N ASP A 339 20.99 5.25 -0.51
CA ASP A 339 20.31 4.11 -1.12
C ASP A 339 19.68 3.20 -0.04
N TRP A 340 18.79 2.28 -0.44
CA TRP A 340 18.14 1.32 0.46
C TRP A 340 18.22 -0.12 -0.04
N PRO A 341 18.57 -1.09 0.84
CA PRO A 341 19.06 -0.87 2.20
C PRO A 341 20.45 -0.19 2.20
N PRO A 342 20.81 0.54 3.28
CA PRO A 342 22.20 0.95 3.47
C PRO A 342 23.11 -0.29 3.56
N ALA A 343 24.43 -0.11 3.48
CA ALA A 343 25.36 -1.20 3.69
C ALA A 343 25.14 -1.87 5.05
N THR A 344 24.88 -3.18 5.05
CA THR A 344 24.65 -3.99 6.24
C THR A 344 25.66 -5.13 6.34
N THR A 345 25.75 -5.72 7.54
CA THR A 345 26.43 -7.01 7.76
C THR A 345 25.37 -8.05 8.08
N GLU A 346 25.46 -9.21 7.44
CA GLU A 346 24.56 -10.32 7.73
C GLU A 346 24.80 -10.86 9.15
N ARG A 347 23.72 -11.13 9.88
CA ARG A 347 23.75 -11.71 11.21
C ARG A 347 22.72 -12.83 11.28
N SER A 348 23.16 -14.02 11.64
CA SER A 348 22.29 -15.19 11.78
C SER A 348 22.01 -15.48 13.25
N LEU A 349 20.76 -15.76 13.57
CA LEU A 349 20.32 -16.21 14.89
C LEU A 349 19.66 -17.58 14.74
N TYR A 350 20.20 -18.57 15.44
CA TYR A 350 19.77 -19.96 15.40
C TYR A 350 18.79 -20.24 16.53
N LEU A 351 17.71 -20.95 16.21
CA LEU A 351 16.70 -21.42 17.16
C LEU A 351 17.28 -22.53 18.04
N ARG A 352 17.11 -22.45 19.36
CA ARG A 352 17.69 -23.40 20.32
C ARG A 352 16.65 -24.00 21.28
N PRO A 353 16.88 -25.24 21.77
CA PRO A 353 16.01 -25.86 22.77
C PRO A 353 15.85 -24.97 24.00
N GLY A 354 14.63 -24.83 24.52
CA GLY A 354 14.36 -23.92 25.65
C GLY A 354 14.01 -22.48 25.25
N GLY A 355 13.80 -22.21 23.95
CA GLY A 355 13.23 -20.94 23.49
C GLY A 355 14.21 -19.78 23.45
N TYR A 356 15.50 -20.04 23.18
CA TYR A 356 16.50 -18.99 23.02
C TYR A 356 17.05 -18.90 21.59
N LEU A 357 17.57 -17.72 21.26
CA LEU A 357 18.31 -17.44 20.02
C LEU A 357 19.81 -17.33 20.33
N ASP A 358 20.65 -17.93 19.49
CA ASP A 358 22.11 -17.91 19.60
C ASP A 358 22.75 -17.61 18.24
N GLU A 359 23.93 -16.98 18.21
CA GLU A 359 24.69 -16.72 16.98
C GLU A 359 25.55 -17.90 16.55
N ILE A 360 25.85 -18.81 17.47
CA ILE A 360 26.63 -20.00 17.15
C ILE A 360 25.68 -20.98 16.43
N PRO A 361 26.04 -21.56 15.28
CA PRO A 361 25.27 -22.62 14.66
C PRO A 361 25.28 -23.92 15.50
N PRO A 362 24.25 -24.77 15.45
CA PRO A 362 24.34 -26.12 15.99
C PRO A 362 25.36 -26.94 15.21
N ALA A 363 26.24 -27.65 15.91
CA ALA A 363 27.26 -28.50 15.29
C ALA A 363 26.65 -29.62 14.42
N ASP A 364 25.44 -30.08 14.77
CA ASP A 364 24.69 -31.09 14.04
C ASP A 364 23.18 -30.88 14.28
N LEU A 365 22.46 -30.38 13.27
CA LEU A 365 21.01 -30.14 13.36
C LEU A 365 20.21 -31.42 13.64
N THR A 366 20.69 -32.60 13.24
CA THR A 366 19.98 -33.87 13.43
C THR A 366 19.93 -34.33 14.89
N LYS A 367 20.82 -33.77 15.73
CA LYS A 367 20.91 -34.04 17.17
C LYS A 367 20.16 -33.00 18.01
N VAL A 368 19.62 -31.96 17.40
CA VAL A 368 18.83 -30.94 18.11
C VAL A 368 17.41 -31.47 18.28
N THR A 369 16.93 -31.52 19.51
CA THR A 369 15.53 -31.87 19.79
C THR A 369 14.59 -30.85 19.12
N PRO A 370 13.65 -31.29 18.26
CA PRO A 370 12.70 -30.39 17.62
C PRO A 370 11.79 -29.70 18.63
N ALA A 371 11.48 -28.43 18.40
CA ALA A 371 10.37 -27.76 19.07
C ALA A 371 9.05 -28.17 18.40
N THR A 372 8.05 -28.55 19.19
CA THR A 372 6.77 -29.04 18.71
C THR A 372 5.63 -28.17 19.19
N VAL A 373 4.66 -27.93 18.32
CA VAL A 373 3.49 -27.11 18.60
C VAL A 373 2.27 -27.79 17.97
N ARG A 374 1.11 -27.68 18.62
CA ARG A 374 -0.15 -28.16 18.07
C ARG A 374 -0.99 -26.96 17.64
N TYR A 375 -1.33 -26.90 16.36
CA TYR A 375 -2.25 -25.91 15.82
C TYR A 375 -3.65 -26.51 15.70
N ASP A 376 -4.67 -25.82 16.21
CA ASP A 376 -6.07 -26.18 16.06
C ASP A 376 -6.77 -25.15 15.17
N PRO A 377 -7.21 -25.51 13.94
CA PRO A 377 -7.95 -24.58 13.08
C PRO A 377 -9.24 -24.02 13.69
N ALA A 378 -9.81 -24.66 14.72
CA ALA A 378 -10.97 -24.15 15.46
C ALA A 378 -10.62 -23.10 16.52
N ASP A 379 -9.34 -22.95 16.89
CA ASP A 379 -8.80 -21.87 17.74
C ASP A 379 -7.57 -21.25 17.06
N PRO A 380 -7.74 -20.51 15.95
CA PRO A 380 -6.62 -19.95 15.22
C PRO A 380 -5.90 -18.90 16.04
N THR A 381 -4.57 -18.85 15.92
CA THR A 381 -3.75 -17.79 16.53
C THR A 381 -4.23 -16.41 16.07
N PRO A 382 -4.56 -15.48 16.99
CA PRO A 382 -5.15 -14.21 16.63
C PRO A 382 -4.13 -13.24 16.01
N THR A 383 -4.53 -12.55 14.95
CA THR A 383 -3.72 -11.48 14.35
C THR A 383 -3.59 -10.29 15.31
N THR A 384 -2.36 -9.91 15.66
CA THR A 384 -2.07 -8.75 16.54
C THR A 384 -1.08 -7.80 15.87
N GLY A 385 -1.55 -6.67 15.35
CA GLY A 385 -0.67 -5.72 14.65
C GLY A 385 -0.19 -6.23 13.30
N GLY A 386 0.93 -5.70 12.83
CA GLY A 386 1.54 -6.06 11.56
C GLY A 386 1.00 -5.24 10.37
N PRO A 387 1.37 -5.61 9.13
CA PRO A 387 1.06 -4.88 7.92
C PRO A 387 -0.38 -5.13 7.43
N LEU A 388 -1.37 -4.74 8.25
CA LEU A 388 -2.79 -4.90 7.92
C LEU A 388 -3.35 -3.66 7.20
N LEU A 389 -4.35 -3.89 6.36
CA LEU A 389 -5.15 -2.81 5.76
C LEU A 389 -6.05 -2.11 6.81
N THR A 390 -6.43 -2.86 7.84
CA THR A 390 -7.36 -2.40 8.88
C THR A 390 -6.68 -1.52 9.95
N THR A 391 -7.47 -0.86 10.78
CA THR A 391 -6.98 -0.05 11.91
C THR A 391 -6.32 -0.86 13.02
N ASN A 392 -6.45 -2.19 13.00
CA ASN A 392 -5.81 -3.09 13.95
C ASN A 392 -4.33 -3.35 13.63
N GLY A 393 -3.86 -2.97 12.44
CA GLY A 393 -2.46 -3.06 12.05
C GLY A 393 -1.52 -2.15 12.85
N GLY A 394 -0.25 -2.20 12.47
CA GLY A 394 0.82 -1.41 13.09
C GLY A 394 1.57 -2.15 14.18
N TYR A 395 2.47 -1.40 14.84
CA TYR A 395 3.18 -1.86 16.03
C TYR A 395 2.23 -1.97 17.23
N ARG A 396 2.09 -3.18 17.79
CA ARG A 396 1.19 -3.55 18.87
C ARG A 396 1.92 -4.39 19.91
N ASP A 397 1.46 -4.31 21.16
CA ASP A 397 1.86 -5.25 22.20
C ASP A 397 1.33 -6.64 21.83
N ASP A 398 2.25 -7.56 21.59
CA ASP A 398 1.96 -8.93 21.21
C ASP A 398 2.46 -9.94 22.26
N SER A 399 2.74 -9.49 23.48
CA SER A 399 3.24 -10.32 24.59
C SER A 399 2.36 -11.53 24.87
N ARG A 400 1.04 -11.41 24.65
CA ARG A 400 0.08 -12.51 24.85
C ARG A 400 0.22 -13.63 23.83
N LEU A 401 0.77 -13.37 22.64
CA LEU A 401 0.98 -14.42 21.65
C LEU A 401 2.02 -15.43 22.14
N ALA A 402 3.10 -14.95 22.77
CA ALA A 402 4.15 -15.80 23.32
C ALA A 402 3.70 -16.70 24.49
N LEU A 403 2.49 -16.48 25.04
CA LEU A 403 1.91 -17.29 26.11
C LEU A 403 0.96 -18.38 25.59
N ARG A 404 0.70 -18.44 24.29
CA ARG A 404 -0.19 -19.46 23.72
C ARG A 404 0.56 -20.77 23.47
N ASP A 405 -0.13 -21.88 23.67
CA ASP A 405 0.41 -23.22 23.44
C ASP A 405 0.63 -23.53 21.95
N ASP A 406 0.03 -22.74 21.05
CA ASP A 406 0.18 -22.84 19.59
C ASP A 406 1.25 -21.89 19.02
N VAL A 407 2.07 -21.25 19.87
CA VAL A 407 3.13 -20.32 19.47
C VAL A 407 4.48 -20.75 20.06
N LEU A 408 5.49 -20.89 19.19
CA LEU A 408 6.87 -21.07 19.61
C LEU A 408 7.58 -19.72 19.69
N ALA A 409 8.05 -19.35 20.89
CA ALA A 409 8.78 -18.11 21.12
C ALA A 409 10.28 -18.38 21.32
N PHE A 410 11.13 -17.61 20.64
CA PHE A 410 12.58 -17.68 20.77
C PHE A 410 13.14 -16.28 21.02
N THR A 411 13.87 -16.11 22.12
CA THR A 411 14.37 -14.80 22.55
C THR A 411 15.90 -14.82 22.67
N SER A 412 16.59 -13.80 22.16
CA SER A 412 18.04 -13.68 22.33
C SER A 412 18.41 -13.37 23.78
N ALA A 413 19.70 -13.47 24.10
CA ALA A 413 20.22 -12.80 25.28
C ALA A 413 19.92 -11.29 25.23
N THR A 414 19.85 -10.65 26.40
CA THR A 414 19.70 -9.19 26.51
C THR A 414 20.79 -8.51 25.70
N LEU A 415 20.39 -7.63 24.79
CA LEU A 415 21.32 -6.85 23.99
C LEU A 415 22.15 -5.94 24.91
N THR A 416 23.47 -6.02 24.80
CA THR A 416 24.40 -5.16 25.56
C THR A 416 24.71 -3.85 24.85
N HIS A 417 24.33 -3.75 23.57
CA HIS A 417 24.50 -2.58 22.71
C HIS A 417 23.30 -2.49 21.75
N ASP A 418 23.03 -1.30 21.23
CA ASP A 418 21.97 -1.09 20.24
C ASP A 418 22.19 -1.96 18.99
N LEU A 419 21.17 -2.71 18.61
CA LEU A 419 21.14 -3.47 17.36
C LEU A 419 20.24 -2.75 16.36
N CYS A 420 20.83 -2.22 15.30
CA CYS A 420 20.07 -1.71 14.17
C CYS A 420 19.96 -2.76 13.07
N ALA A 421 18.72 -3.09 12.67
CA ALA A 421 18.44 -4.04 11.61
C ALA A 421 17.80 -3.32 10.42
N TYR A 422 18.42 -3.44 9.25
CA TYR A 422 17.91 -2.91 7.98
C TYR A 422 17.78 -4.03 6.96
N GLY A 423 16.79 -3.94 6.08
CA GLY A 423 16.53 -4.92 5.02
C GLY A 423 15.37 -5.85 5.34
N SER A 424 15.42 -7.06 4.78
CA SER A 424 14.36 -8.06 4.87
C SER A 424 14.88 -9.29 5.61
N PRO A 425 14.43 -9.55 6.85
CA PRO A 425 14.79 -10.77 7.57
C PRO A 425 14.39 -12.01 6.78
N VAL A 426 15.27 -13.02 6.78
CA VAL A 426 15.02 -14.32 6.17
C VAL A 426 14.98 -15.37 7.28
N VAL A 427 14.06 -16.32 7.17
CA VAL A 427 13.91 -17.40 8.14
C VAL A 427 14.01 -18.73 7.40
N GLU A 428 14.97 -19.55 7.80
CA GLU A 428 15.21 -20.88 7.25
C GLU A 428 14.88 -21.94 8.31
N LEU A 429 13.95 -22.85 7.99
CA LEU A 429 13.44 -23.83 8.95
C LEU A 429 13.50 -25.25 8.39
N ALA A 430 14.14 -26.14 9.14
CA ALA A 430 13.87 -27.57 9.05
C ALA A 430 12.59 -27.88 9.84
N HIS A 431 11.56 -28.38 9.17
CA HIS A 431 10.26 -28.65 9.79
C HIS A 431 9.65 -29.98 9.29
N SER A 432 8.72 -30.52 10.07
CA SER A 432 7.87 -31.65 9.71
C SER A 432 6.48 -31.43 10.27
N SER A 433 5.46 -31.95 9.60
CA SER A 433 4.08 -31.94 10.10
C SER A 433 3.40 -33.26 9.76
N ASP A 434 2.49 -33.67 10.63
CA ASP A 434 1.53 -34.75 10.43
C ASP A 434 0.32 -34.31 9.56
N ASN A 435 0.17 -33.01 9.33
CA ASN A 435 -0.81 -32.43 8.42
C ASN A 435 -0.14 -32.10 7.06
N PRO A 436 -0.73 -32.50 5.91
CA PRO A 436 -0.20 -32.12 4.60
C PRO A 436 -0.43 -30.64 4.23
N ASN A 437 -1.38 -29.97 4.89
CA ASN A 437 -1.69 -28.55 4.71
C ASN A 437 -1.14 -27.77 5.91
N VAL A 438 -0.01 -27.10 5.72
CA VAL A 438 0.69 -26.38 6.78
C VAL A 438 0.91 -24.95 6.35
N ASP A 439 0.57 -24.04 7.23
CA ASP A 439 0.88 -22.63 7.07
C ASP A 439 1.90 -22.24 8.16
N LEU A 440 2.93 -21.49 7.79
CA LEU A 440 3.91 -20.93 8.72
C LEU A 440 3.72 -19.43 8.81
N PHE A 441 3.53 -18.94 10.03
CA PHE A 441 3.61 -17.52 10.37
C PHE A 441 4.85 -17.31 11.23
N VAL A 442 5.70 -16.36 10.85
CA VAL A 442 6.87 -15.98 11.62
C VAL A 442 6.81 -14.50 11.91
N ARG A 443 7.15 -14.14 13.14
CA ARG A 443 7.18 -12.75 13.58
C ARG A 443 8.50 -12.44 14.27
N VAL A 444 9.05 -11.29 13.93
CA VAL A 444 10.14 -10.65 14.66
C VAL A 444 9.55 -9.55 15.54
N SER A 445 9.84 -9.63 16.83
CA SER A 445 9.38 -8.67 17.84
C SER A 445 10.55 -8.13 18.66
N GLU A 446 10.39 -6.90 19.15
CA GLU A 446 11.27 -6.26 20.12
C GLU A 446 10.74 -6.52 21.53
N VAL A 447 11.58 -7.04 22.42
CA VAL A 447 11.22 -7.26 23.83
C VAL A 447 11.88 -6.20 24.71
N ASP A 448 11.08 -5.43 25.44
CA ASP A 448 11.59 -4.38 26.32
C ASP A 448 12.14 -4.94 27.66
N ALA A 449 12.80 -4.08 28.45
CA ALA A 449 13.37 -4.46 29.75
C ALA A 449 12.33 -4.94 30.79
N LYS A 450 11.03 -4.77 30.52
CA LYS A 450 9.92 -5.27 31.36
C LYS A 450 9.35 -6.59 30.82
N GLY A 451 9.93 -7.16 29.77
CA GLY A 451 9.48 -8.38 29.11
C GLY A 451 8.28 -8.17 28.19
N ARG A 452 7.92 -6.94 27.83
CA ARG A 452 6.82 -6.69 26.88
C ARG A 452 7.34 -6.82 25.47
N SER A 453 6.65 -7.63 24.68
CA SER A 453 6.92 -7.83 23.27
C SER A 453 6.12 -6.84 22.42
N ARG A 454 6.75 -6.28 21.40
CA ARG A 454 6.12 -5.47 20.36
C ARG A 454 6.54 -5.97 18.99
N ASN A 455 5.58 -6.26 18.12
CA ASN A 455 5.89 -6.71 16.77
C ASN A 455 6.72 -5.65 16.01
N VAL A 456 7.61 -6.11 15.13
CA VAL A 456 8.41 -5.26 14.22
C VAL A 456 8.10 -5.60 12.77
N THR A 457 8.18 -6.88 12.41
CA THR A 457 7.84 -7.36 11.07
C THR A 457 7.37 -8.81 11.16
N ASP A 458 6.59 -9.25 10.20
CA ASP A 458 6.09 -10.61 10.12
C ASP A 458 6.03 -11.10 8.68
N GLY A 459 5.96 -12.42 8.54
CA GLY A 459 5.83 -13.13 7.27
C GLY A 459 4.92 -14.33 7.44
N TYR A 460 4.19 -14.66 6.38
CA TYR A 460 3.31 -15.82 6.32
C TYR A 460 3.59 -16.59 5.03
N LYS A 461 3.63 -17.92 5.11
CA LYS A 461 3.71 -18.78 3.92
C LYS A 461 2.89 -20.05 4.11
N ARG A 462 1.99 -20.32 3.17
CA ARG A 462 1.42 -21.64 2.97
C ARG A 462 2.45 -22.57 2.36
N LEU A 463 2.73 -23.66 3.05
CA LEU A 463 3.65 -24.70 2.60
C LEU A 463 2.86 -25.77 1.86
N ASN A 464 2.91 -25.72 0.53
CA ASN A 464 2.32 -26.78 -0.28
C ASN A 464 3.20 -28.04 -0.22
N SER A 465 2.59 -29.22 -0.06
CA SER A 465 3.31 -30.50 -0.06
C SER A 465 4.13 -30.74 -1.34
N ALA A 466 3.79 -30.05 -2.43
CA ALA A 466 4.47 -30.10 -3.73
C ALA A 466 5.76 -29.25 -3.82
N GLN A 467 6.02 -28.31 -2.91
CA GLN A 467 7.21 -27.46 -2.94
C GLN A 467 8.47 -28.11 -2.32
N LYS A 468 8.39 -29.37 -1.88
CA LYS A 468 9.52 -30.13 -1.29
C LYS A 468 10.70 -30.42 -2.24
N SER A 469 10.77 -29.88 -3.45
CA SER A 469 11.79 -30.27 -4.44
C SER A 469 12.46 -29.16 -5.26
N ARG A 470 12.49 -27.91 -4.79
CA ARG A 470 13.54 -26.98 -5.26
C ARG A 470 14.70 -26.98 -4.27
N LYS A 471 15.59 -27.97 -4.42
CA LYS A 471 16.96 -27.85 -3.91
C LYS A 471 17.67 -26.72 -4.68
N PRO A 472 18.62 -26.02 -4.03
CA PRO A 472 19.27 -24.82 -4.57
C PRO A 472 19.92 -25.03 -5.92
#